data_AF-A0A357AIV3-F1
#
_entry.id   AF-A0A357AIV3-F1
#
_cell.length_a   1.000
_cell.length_b   1.000
_cell.length_c   1.000
_cell.angle_alpha   90.00
_cell.angle_beta   90.00
_cell.angle_gamma   90.00
#
_symmetry.space_group_name_H-M   'P 1'
#
loop_
_entity.id
_entity.type
_entity.pdbx_description
1 polymer ?
#
loop_
_entity_poly.entity_id
_entity_poly.type
_entity_poly.pdbx_seq_one_letter_code
_entity_poly.pdbx_strand_id
1 'polypeptide(L)'
;GYKKADTALELAISFRKAGREAVLLEFDCVNPRLDILLNIPKPSLEKCYNRDSQEIGAGLLTFGSQITPEIAARLLYKYRYDILYLPAGNTMGVTDARVMTAEEYEELIKSVRQETRTILIDCPADPSHPGTLAAVRCSEAVIVPQFEDGKYMNETVGRMENAGINIIKYVPEEEQGRELCI
;
A
#
# COMPACT_ATOMS: atom_id res chain seq x y z
N GLY A 1 -8.93 -5.10 5.16
CA GLY A 1 -9.00 -5.46 6.60
C GLY A 1 -7.61 -5.35 7.20
N TYR A 2 -7.48 -4.96 8.48
CA TYR A 2 -6.21 -4.58 9.12
C TYR A 2 -5.00 -5.48 8.77
N LYS A 3 -5.22 -6.80 8.80
CA LYS A 3 -4.19 -7.82 8.58
C LYS A 3 -3.45 -7.74 7.22
N LYS A 4 -4.04 -7.13 6.17
CA LYS A 4 -3.36 -6.89 4.88
C LYS A 4 -2.21 -5.89 5.01
N ALA A 5 -2.42 -4.82 5.77
CA ALA A 5 -1.46 -3.75 5.97
C ALA A 5 -0.32 -4.23 6.87
N ASP A 6 -0.66 -4.96 7.94
CA ASP A 6 0.35 -5.57 8.83
C ASP A 6 1.26 -6.53 8.04
N THR A 7 0.68 -7.39 7.19
CA THR A 7 1.42 -8.30 6.30
C THR A 7 2.33 -7.54 5.33
N ALA A 8 1.81 -6.49 4.68
CA ALA A 8 2.60 -5.69 3.73
C ALA A 8 3.80 -5.02 4.42
N LEU A 9 3.61 -4.50 5.63
CA LEU A 9 4.69 -3.90 6.43
C LEU A 9 5.71 -4.94 6.89
N GLU A 10 5.26 -6.10 7.37
CA GLU A 10 6.14 -7.20 7.80
C GLU A 10 7.06 -7.64 6.66
N LEU A 11 6.50 -7.85 5.46
CA LEU A 11 7.26 -8.18 4.27
C LEU A 11 8.28 -7.08 3.93
N ALA A 12 7.88 -5.80 3.96
CA ALA A 12 8.78 -4.69 3.70
C ALA A 12 9.97 -4.67 4.68
N ILE A 13 9.71 -4.89 5.97
CA ILE A 13 10.73 -4.99 7.02
C ILE A 13 11.68 -6.17 6.74
N SER A 14 11.14 -7.32 6.34
CA SER A 14 11.90 -8.54 6.04
C SER A 14 12.79 -8.37 4.81
N PHE A 15 12.28 -7.76 3.73
CA PHE A 15 13.10 -7.41 2.56
C PHE A 15 14.28 -6.52 2.95
N ARG A 16 14.02 -5.47 3.72
CA ARG A 16 15.06 -4.55 4.21
C ARG A 16 16.09 -5.27 5.09
N LYS A 17 15.65 -6.10 6.04
CA LYS A 17 16.56 -6.90 6.90
C LYS A 17 17.44 -7.84 6.07
N ALA A 18 16.94 -8.32 4.93
CA ALA A 18 17.70 -9.13 3.98
C ALA A 18 18.58 -8.30 3.02
N GLY A 19 18.71 -6.98 3.23
CA GLY A 19 19.50 -6.09 2.37
C GLY A 19 18.89 -5.84 1.00
N ARG A 20 17.58 -6.03 0.85
CA ARG A 20 16.84 -5.80 -0.40
C ARG A 20 16.03 -4.52 -0.28
N GLU A 21 16.13 -3.67 -1.28
CA GLU A 21 15.32 -2.47 -1.38
C GLU A 21 13.90 -2.84 -1.79
N ALA A 22 12.92 -2.34 -1.04
CA ALA A 22 11.52 -2.46 -1.35
C ALA A 22 10.83 -1.11 -1.17
N VAL A 23 9.92 -0.78 -2.09
CA VAL A 23 9.01 0.35 -1.93
C VAL A 23 7.65 -0.18 -1.50
N LEU A 24 7.05 0.48 -0.52
CA LEU A 24 5.70 0.20 -0.07
C LEU A 24 4.76 1.32 -0.56
N LEU A 25 3.63 0.95 -1.15
CA LEU A 25 2.61 1.89 -1.64
C LEU A 25 1.29 1.65 -0.91
N GLU A 26 0.67 2.71 -0.39
CA GLU A 26 -0.67 2.66 0.21
C GLU A 26 -1.72 3.13 -0.79
N PHE A 27 -2.46 2.18 -1.38
CA PHE A 27 -3.59 2.50 -2.26
C PHE A 27 -4.93 2.40 -1.52
N ASP A 28 -4.96 1.95 -0.25
CA ASP A 28 -6.16 1.97 0.60
C ASP A 28 -6.32 3.32 1.31
N CYS A 29 -6.65 4.34 0.51
CA CYS A 29 -6.90 5.69 1.00
C CYS A 29 -8.15 5.80 1.91
N VAL A 30 -9.05 4.81 1.89
CA VAL A 30 -10.25 4.79 2.74
C VAL A 30 -9.90 4.34 4.15
N ASN A 31 -9.00 3.36 4.29
CA ASN A 31 -8.48 2.90 5.56
C ASN A 31 -6.95 2.74 5.52
N PRO A 32 -6.20 3.87 5.55
CA PRO A 32 -4.76 3.86 5.38
C PRO A 32 -4.07 3.37 6.66
N ARG A 33 -4.17 2.08 6.93
CA ARG A 33 -3.62 1.46 8.15
C ARG A 33 -2.09 1.55 8.16
N LEU A 34 -1.44 1.49 7.00
CA LEU A 34 0.01 1.65 6.93
C LEU A 34 0.45 3.04 7.39
N ASP A 35 -0.31 4.11 7.11
CA ASP A 35 -0.01 5.45 7.61
C ASP A 35 0.12 5.45 9.15
N ILE A 36 -0.75 4.71 9.83
CA ILE A 36 -0.75 4.59 11.30
C ILE A 36 0.48 3.81 11.77
N LEU A 37 0.75 2.66 11.15
CA LEU A 37 1.84 1.77 11.56
C LEU A 37 3.22 2.40 11.33
N LEU A 38 3.36 3.16 10.24
CA LEU A 38 4.57 3.90 9.88
C LEU A 38 4.68 5.28 10.55
N ASN A 39 3.67 5.67 11.34
CA ASN A 39 3.61 6.94 12.07
C ASN A 39 3.76 8.16 11.15
N ILE A 40 2.97 8.18 10.07
CA ILE A 40 2.98 9.28 9.10
C ILE A 40 2.45 10.56 9.78
N PRO A 41 3.14 11.70 9.64
CA PRO A 41 2.70 12.97 10.20
C PRO A 41 1.33 13.39 9.65
N LYS A 42 0.45 13.90 10.51
CA LYS A 42 -0.85 14.47 10.13
C LYS A 42 -1.09 15.81 10.85
N PRO A 43 -0.26 16.83 10.59
CA PRO A 43 -0.44 18.14 11.20
C PRO A 43 -1.76 18.81 10.74
N SER A 44 -2.24 19.77 11.52
CA SER A 44 -3.34 20.64 11.09
C SER A 44 -2.90 21.50 9.89
N LEU A 45 -3.87 22.00 9.12
CA LEU A 45 -3.60 22.80 7.91
C LEU A 45 -2.67 23.99 8.19
N GLU A 46 -2.88 24.70 9.30
CA GLU A 46 -2.07 25.86 9.67
C GLU A 46 -0.60 25.49 9.94
N LYS A 47 -0.34 24.23 10.31
CA LYS A 47 1.00 23.70 10.58
C LYS A 47 1.66 23.11 9.34
N CYS A 48 0.97 23.03 8.20
CA CYS A 48 1.54 22.58 6.93
C CYS A 48 2.30 23.70 6.19
N TYR A 49 2.03 24.97 6.47
CA TYR A 49 2.68 26.09 5.78
C TYR A 49 4.20 26.06 6.00
N ASN A 50 4.96 26.20 4.90
CA ASN A 50 6.44 26.20 4.88
C ASN A 50 7.10 24.92 5.40
N ARG A 51 6.40 23.79 5.29
CA ARG A 51 6.94 22.46 5.59
C ARG A 51 7.20 21.69 4.31
N ASP A 52 8.18 20.81 4.36
CA ASP A 52 8.42 19.87 3.28
C ASP A 52 7.34 18.78 3.25
N SER A 53 7.19 18.10 2.10
CA SER A 53 6.20 17.04 1.89
C SER A 53 6.29 15.93 2.95
N GLN A 54 7.49 15.52 3.34
CA GLN A 54 7.70 14.48 4.36
C GLN A 54 7.30 14.93 5.77
N GLU A 55 7.44 16.22 6.09
CA GLU A 55 7.13 16.74 7.43
C GLU A 55 5.62 16.79 7.69
N ILE A 56 4.83 16.88 6.61
CA ILE A 56 3.37 16.90 6.67
C ILE A 56 2.73 15.57 6.32
N GLY A 57 3.54 14.55 6.02
CA GLY A 57 3.05 13.25 5.57
C GLY A 57 2.26 13.34 4.27
N ALA A 58 2.78 14.10 3.29
CA ALA A 58 2.14 14.27 2.00
C ALA A 58 2.09 12.94 1.23
N GLY A 59 0.95 12.64 0.62
CA GLY A 59 0.67 11.40 -0.07
C GLY A 59 -0.41 11.58 -1.14
N LEU A 60 -1.04 10.47 -1.51
CA LEU A 60 -2.05 10.41 -2.58
C LEU A 60 -3.24 11.35 -2.38
N LEU A 61 -3.61 11.65 -1.14
CA LEU A 61 -4.77 12.49 -0.81
C LEU A 61 -4.41 13.98 -0.62
N THR A 62 -3.13 14.32 -0.62
CA THR A 62 -2.66 15.65 -0.18
C THR A 62 -2.95 16.76 -1.16
N PHE A 63 -2.92 16.47 -2.46
CA PHE A 63 -3.02 17.49 -3.51
C PHE A 63 -4.34 17.45 -4.30
N GLY A 64 -5.33 16.67 -3.85
CA GLY A 64 -6.65 16.62 -4.48
C GLY A 64 -6.58 16.29 -5.96
N SER A 65 -7.29 17.06 -6.79
CA SER A 65 -7.28 16.92 -8.25
C SER A 65 -5.91 17.13 -8.92
N GLN A 66 -4.94 17.76 -8.23
CA GLN A 66 -3.60 18.01 -8.74
C GLN A 66 -2.66 16.81 -8.60
N ILE A 67 -3.04 15.77 -7.87
CA ILE A 67 -2.21 14.57 -7.78
C ILE A 67 -2.13 13.89 -9.16
N THR A 68 -0.90 13.66 -9.60
CA THR A 68 -0.57 12.89 -10.82
C THR A 68 0.38 11.74 -10.46
N PRO A 69 0.54 10.73 -11.33
CA PRO A 69 1.51 9.66 -11.10
C PRO A 69 2.94 10.17 -10.83
N GLU A 70 3.39 11.18 -11.58
CA GLU A 70 4.70 11.79 -11.41
C GLU A 70 4.85 12.50 -10.06
N ILE A 71 3.83 13.28 -9.66
CA ILE A 71 3.84 13.95 -8.35
C ILE A 71 3.84 12.92 -7.24
N ALA A 72 2.97 11.89 -7.32
CA ALA A 72 2.88 10.83 -6.33
C ALA A 72 4.22 10.08 -6.17
N ALA A 73 4.92 9.74 -7.26
CA ALA A 73 6.22 9.09 -7.19
C ALA A 73 7.26 9.93 -6.44
N ARG A 74 7.21 11.26 -6.58
CA ARG A 74 8.11 12.20 -5.89
C ARG A 74 7.82 12.38 -4.39
N LEU A 75 6.70 11.83 -3.89
CA LEU A 75 6.33 11.86 -2.47
C LEU A 75 6.86 10.63 -1.70
N LEU A 76 7.53 9.70 -2.37
CA LEU A 76 8.21 8.60 -1.71
C LEU A 76 9.26 9.11 -0.72
N TYR A 77 9.16 8.65 0.52
CA TYR A 77 10.12 9.01 1.55
C TYR A 77 10.38 7.84 2.52
N LYS A 78 11.52 7.86 3.20
CA LYS A 78 11.90 6.86 4.19
C LYS A 78 11.30 7.21 5.54
N TYR A 79 10.32 6.45 5.97
CA TYR A 79 9.65 6.63 7.27
C TYR A 79 10.16 5.64 8.31
N ARG A 80 9.33 5.31 9.30
CA ARG A 80 9.65 4.36 10.36
C ARG A 80 10.19 3.06 9.76
N TYR A 81 11.19 2.50 10.44
CA TYR A 81 11.94 1.30 10.03
C TYR A 81 12.80 1.49 8.75
N ASP A 82 13.03 2.73 8.29
CA ASP A 82 13.78 3.02 7.06
C ASP A 82 13.13 2.40 5.81
N ILE A 83 11.80 2.35 5.79
CA ILE A 83 11.02 1.85 4.66
C ILE A 83 10.68 3.01 3.73
N LEU A 84 11.04 2.89 2.46
CA LEU A 84 10.65 3.82 1.40
C LEU A 84 9.16 3.62 1.08
N TYR A 85 8.35 4.64 1.34
CA TYR A 85 6.90 4.50 1.39
C TYR A 85 6.16 5.70 0.79
N LEU A 86 5.09 5.41 0.05
CA LEU A 86 4.13 6.39 -0.44
C LEU A 86 2.86 6.31 0.43
N PRO A 87 2.61 7.30 1.30
CA PRO A 87 1.42 7.32 2.14
C PRO A 87 0.16 7.64 1.35
N ALA A 88 -1.00 7.28 1.93
CA ALA A 88 -2.25 7.92 1.53
C ALA A 88 -2.19 9.41 1.92
N GLY A 89 -1.65 9.67 3.11
CA GLY A 89 -1.21 11.00 3.54
C GLY A 89 -2.31 11.87 4.12
N ASN A 90 -1.92 13.08 4.52
CA ASN A 90 -2.86 14.09 5.02
C ASN A 90 -3.64 14.73 3.86
N THR A 91 -4.86 15.21 4.10
CA THR A 91 -5.65 15.90 3.07
C THR A 91 -5.34 17.40 2.99
N MET A 92 -4.69 18.00 3.99
CA MET A 92 -4.51 19.46 4.08
C MET A 92 -5.81 20.26 3.89
N GLY A 93 -6.96 19.71 4.29
CA GLY A 93 -8.25 20.37 4.12
C GLY A 93 -8.76 20.41 2.67
N VAL A 94 -8.12 19.68 1.75
CA VAL A 94 -8.60 19.44 0.38
C VAL A 94 -9.93 18.69 0.46
N THR A 95 -10.95 19.24 -0.20
CA THR A 95 -12.31 18.66 -0.26
C THR A 95 -12.59 17.93 -1.56
N ASP A 96 -11.82 18.22 -2.61
CA ASP A 96 -11.87 17.55 -3.93
C ASP A 96 -10.92 16.35 -3.99
N ALA A 97 -10.94 15.51 -2.95
CA ALA A 97 -10.15 14.28 -2.94
C ALA A 97 -10.48 13.46 -4.20
N ARG A 98 -9.47 13.24 -5.03
CA ARG A 98 -9.58 12.50 -6.29
C ARG A 98 -8.99 11.11 -6.12
N VAL A 99 -9.71 10.11 -6.60
CA VAL A 99 -9.17 8.76 -6.82
C VAL A 99 -8.58 8.72 -8.23
N MET A 100 -7.31 8.36 -8.35
CA MET A 100 -6.66 8.14 -9.66
C MET A 100 -7.36 7.03 -10.44
N THR A 101 -7.32 7.09 -11.77
CA THR A 101 -7.80 5.98 -12.62
C THR A 101 -6.86 4.78 -12.51
N ALA A 102 -7.29 3.62 -13.01
CA ALA A 102 -6.45 2.42 -12.98
C ALA A 102 -5.17 2.65 -13.79
N GLU A 103 -5.28 3.31 -14.95
CA GLU A 103 -4.16 3.64 -15.83
C GLU A 103 -3.15 4.57 -15.13
N GLU A 104 -3.63 5.58 -14.39
CA GLU A 104 -2.77 6.46 -13.60
C GLU A 104 -2.03 5.70 -12.48
N TYR A 105 -2.72 4.79 -11.78
CA TYR A 105 -2.06 3.91 -10.81
C TYR A 105 -1.03 2.98 -11.47
N GLU A 106 -1.32 2.44 -12.64
CA GLU A 106 -0.37 1.61 -13.42
C GLU A 106 0.87 2.42 -13.83
N GLU A 107 0.69 3.68 -14.25
CA GLU A 107 1.79 4.60 -14.55
C GLU A 107 2.63 4.88 -13.31
N LEU A 108 2.00 5.14 -12.16
CA LEU A 108 2.70 5.32 -10.89
C LEU A 108 3.55 4.09 -10.55
N ILE A 109 2.99 2.88 -10.64
CA ILE A 109 3.74 1.63 -10.39
C ILE A 109 4.94 1.52 -11.34
N LYS A 110 4.75 1.85 -12.62
CA LYS A 110 5.84 1.83 -13.62
C LYS A 110 6.94 2.83 -13.30
N SER A 111 6.59 4.05 -12.90
CA SER A 111 7.56 5.08 -12.49
C SER A 111 8.36 4.61 -11.28
N VAL A 112 7.71 4.07 -10.25
CA VAL A 112 8.39 3.55 -9.05
C VAL A 112 9.30 2.36 -9.39
N ARG A 113 8.91 1.53 -10.37
CA ARG A 113 9.70 0.36 -10.80
C ARG A 113 11.02 0.72 -11.47
N GLN A 114 11.19 1.97 -11.92
CA GLN A 114 12.48 2.45 -12.43
C GLN A 114 13.51 2.60 -11.29
N GLU A 115 13.05 2.84 -10.07
CA GLU A 115 13.89 3.05 -8.88
C GLU A 115 14.12 1.77 -8.08
N THR A 116 13.17 0.83 -8.08
CA THR A 116 13.32 -0.46 -7.37
C THR A 116 12.68 -1.63 -8.11
N ARG A 117 13.23 -2.83 -7.88
CA ARG A 117 12.66 -4.08 -8.39
C ARG A 117 11.53 -4.64 -7.53
N THR A 118 11.47 -4.29 -6.24
CA THR A 118 10.47 -4.85 -5.32
C THR A 118 9.50 -3.75 -4.88
N ILE A 119 8.25 -3.90 -5.30
CA ILE A 119 7.15 -3.00 -4.93
C ILE A 119 6.10 -3.83 -4.22
N LEU A 120 5.79 -3.43 -3.00
CA LEU A 120 4.69 -3.97 -2.20
C LEU A 120 3.55 -2.94 -2.24
N ILE A 121 2.34 -3.38 -2.54
CA ILE A 121 1.19 -2.50 -2.70
C ILE A 121 0.10 -2.97 -1.74
N ASP A 122 -0.25 -2.15 -0.76
CA ASP A 122 -1.45 -2.37 0.03
C ASP A 122 -2.67 -1.83 -0.72
N CYS A 123 -3.64 -2.69 -0.97
CA CYS A 123 -4.82 -2.38 -1.78
C CYS A 123 -6.08 -2.30 -0.92
N PRO A 124 -7.09 -1.53 -1.34
CA PRO A 124 -8.45 -1.64 -0.81
C PRO A 124 -8.97 -3.08 -0.91
N ALA A 125 -9.86 -3.43 0.01
CA ALA A 125 -10.55 -4.73 -0.05
C ALA A 125 -11.51 -4.85 -1.25
N ASP A 126 -11.93 -3.72 -1.81
CA ASP A 126 -12.79 -3.67 -3.00
C ASP A 126 -11.97 -4.01 -4.26
N PRO A 127 -12.26 -5.13 -4.95
CA PRO A 127 -11.56 -5.51 -6.18
C PRO A 127 -11.89 -4.59 -7.37
N SER A 128 -12.98 -3.82 -7.30
CA SER A 128 -13.35 -2.86 -8.34
C SER A 128 -12.65 -1.51 -8.20
N HIS A 129 -11.98 -1.26 -7.08
CA HIS A 129 -11.25 -0.03 -6.87
C HIS A 129 -10.12 0.11 -7.91
N PRO A 130 -9.96 1.28 -8.56
CA PRO A 130 -8.97 1.47 -9.62
C PRO A 130 -7.54 1.09 -9.21
N GLY A 131 -7.13 1.43 -7.99
CA GLY A 131 -5.82 1.05 -7.44
C GLY A 131 -5.64 -0.46 -7.29
N THR A 132 -6.68 -1.20 -6.88
CA THR A 132 -6.63 -2.67 -6.77
C THR A 132 -6.50 -3.30 -8.15
N LEU A 133 -7.27 -2.82 -9.13
CA LEU A 133 -7.19 -3.30 -10.51
C LEU A 133 -5.79 -3.09 -11.12
N ALA A 134 -5.23 -1.89 -10.94
CA ALA A 134 -3.89 -1.54 -11.39
C ALA A 134 -2.81 -2.42 -10.74
N ALA A 135 -2.89 -2.61 -9.42
CA ALA A 135 -1.96 -3.44 -8.66
C ALA A 135 -1.98 -4.88 -9.18
N VAL A 136 -3.17 -5.49 -9.33
CA VAL A 136 -3.31 -6.85 -9.85
C VAL A 136 -2.69 -6.98 -11.24
N ARG A 137 -2.99 -6.07 -12.16
CA ARG A 137 -2.46 -6.08 -13.54
C ARG A 137 -0.94 -5.93 -13.61
N CYS A 138 -0.36 -5.16 -12.70
CA CYS A 138 1.08 -4.91 -12.68
C CYS A 138 1.87 -5.90 -11.81
N SER A 139 1.20 -6.72 -11.00
CA SER A 139 1.82 -7.62 -10.03
C SER A 139 2.27 -8.94 -10.66
N GLU A 140 3.41 -9.44 -10.21
CA GLU A 140 3.86 -10.81 -10.50
C GLU A 140 3.17 -11.83 -9.60
N ALA A 141 2.69 -11.38 -8.44
CA ALA A 141 1.96 -12.18 -7.48
C ALA A 141 1.05 -11.30 -6.62
N VAL A 142 -0.09 -11.85 -6.22
CA VAL A 142 -0.99 -11.27 -5.24
C VAL A 142 -0.89 -12.07 -3.96
N ILE A 143 -0.55 -11.40 -2.86
CA ILE A 143 -0.43 -12.03 -1.54
C ILE A 143 -1.77 -11.91 -0.83
N VAL A 144 -2.33 -13.06 -0.43
CA VAL A 144 -3.57 -13.10 0.33
C VAL A 144 -3.28 -13.70 1.70
N PRO A 145 -3.35 -12.90 2.78
CA PRO A 145 -3.09 -13.40 4.11
C PRO A 145 -4.25 -14.32 4.55
N GLN A 146 -3.91 -15.56 4.91
CA GLN A 146 -4.83 -16.62 5.30
C GLN A 146 -5.22 -16.49 6.77
N PHE A 147 -6.52 -16.52 7.06
CA PHE A 147 -7.07 -16.56 8.42
C PHE A 147 -8.25 -17.54 8.45
N GLU A 148 -8.47 -18.14 9.62
CA GLU A 148 -9.18 -19.42 9.80
C GLU A 148 -10.63 -19.49 9.27
N ASP A 149 -11.32 -18.39 8.95
CA ASP A 149 -12.73 -18.42 8.53
C ASP A 149 -13.08 -17.52 7.33
N GLY A 150 -12.57 -17.87 6.14
CA GLY A 150 -12.69 -17.02 4.95
C GLY A 150 -13.43 -17.61 3.75
N LYS A 151 -14.70 -18.05 3.87
CA LYS A 151 -15.47 -18.55 2.69
C LYS A 151 -15.48 -17.55 1.51
N TYR A 152 -15.66 -16.25 1.80
CA TYR A 152 -15.59 -15.16 0.81
C TYR A 152 -14.19 -14.94 0.23
N MET A 153 -13.15 -15.23 1.01
CA MET A 153 -11.76 -15.13 0.57
C MET A 153 -11.46 -16.24 -0.45
N ASN A 154 -11.97 -17.45 -0.23
CA ASN A 154 -11.80 -18.59 -1.14
C ASN A 154 -12.47 -18.36 -2.50
N GLU A 155 -13.67 -17.77 -2.56
CA GLU A 155 -14.35 -17.46 -3.82
C GLU A 155 -13.66 -16.35 -4.63
N THR A 156 -13.11 -15.34 -3.96
CA THR A 156 -12.36 -14.26 -4.62
C THR A 156 -10.99 -14.74 -5.08
N VAL A 157 -10.27 -15.50 -4.24
CA VAL A 157 -9.00 -16.15 -4.61
C VAL A 157 -9.20 -17.09 -5.78
N GLY A 158 -10.21 -17.96 -5.75
CA GLY A 158 -10.48 -18.88 -6.86
C GLY A 158 -10.80 -18.17 -8.18
N ARG A 159 -11.50 -17.02 -8.14
CA ARG A 159 -11.71 -16.18 -9.33
C ARG A 159 -10.41 -15.60 -9.87
N MET A 160 -9.51 -15.16 -8.99
CA MET A 160 -8.20 -14.63 -9.39
C MET A 160 -7.29 -15.72 -9.96
N GLU A 161 -7.23 -16.88 -9.32
CA GLU A 161 -6.48 -18.06 -9.80
C GLU A 161 -6.98 -18.49 -11.19
N ASN A 162 -8.31 -18.56 -11.39
CA ASN A 162 -8.91 -18.87 -12.70
C ASN A 162 -8.62 -17.81 -13.77
N ALA A 163 -8.35 -16.57 -13.38
CA ALA A 163 -7.92 -15.50 -14.28
C ALA A 163 -6.42 -15.54 -14.59
N GLY A 164 -5.68 -16.55 -14.09
CA GLY A 164 -4.24 -16.71 -14.31
C GLY A 164 -3.38 -15.82 -13.40
N ILE A 165 -3.96 -15.19 -12.38
CA ILE A 165 -3.21 -14.39 -11.41
C ILE A 165 -2.50 -15.36 -10.46
N ASN A 166 -1.20 -15.17 -10.29
CA ASN A 166 -0.40 -15.93 -9.34
C ASN A 166 -0.73 -15.49 -7.91
N ILE A 167 -1.39 -16.37 -7.13
CA ILE A 167 -1.76 -16.09 -5.74
C ILE A 167 -0.77 -16.77 -4.81
N ILE A 168 -0.20 -16.00 -3.88
CA ILE A 168 0.60 -16.52 -2.77
C ILE A 168 -0.26 -16.43 -1.50
N LYS A 169 -0.63 -17.60 -0.98
CA LYS A 169 -1.30 -17.70 0.33
C LYS A 169 -0.23 -17.51 1.41
N TYR A 170 -0.41 -16.48 2.24
CA TYR A 170 0.57 -16.13 3.27
C TYR A 170 -0.02 -16.31 4.66
N VAL A 171 0.72 -16.96 5.56
CA VAL A 171 0.34 -17.09 6.97
C VAL A 171 1.30 -16.21 7.77
N PRO A 172 0.83 -15.11 8.40
CA PRO A 172 1.70 -14.24 9.19
C PRO A 172 2.40 -14.98 10.33
N GLU A 173 3.62 -14.55 10.69
CA GLU A 173 4.43 -15.19 11.73
C GLU A 173 3.69 -15.31 13.08
N GLU A 174 2.86 -14.31 13.43
CA GLU A 174 2.06 -14.32 14.66
C GLU A 174 1.04 -15.48 14.73
N GLU A 175 0.55 -15.95 13.58
CA GLU A 175 -0.39 -17.09 13.51
C GLU A 175 0.36 -18.43 13.42
N GLN A 176 1.59 -18.45 12.87
CA GLN A 176 2.43 -19.66 12.82
C GLN A 176 2.82 -20.16 14.23
N GLY A 177 2.94 -19.26 15.20
CA GLY A 177 3.23 -19.60 16.60
C GLY A 177 2.08 -20.26 17.37
N ARG A 178 0.85 -20.25 16.84
CA ARG A 178 -0.33 -20.82 17.50
C ARG A 178 -0.53 -22.31 17.23
N GLU A 179 -0.02 -22.84 16.11
CA GLU A 179 -0.12 -24.28 15.78
C GLU A 179 0.80 -25.17 16.63
N LEU A 180 1.77 -24.61 17.35
CA LEU A 180 2.71 -25.37 18.20
C LEU A 180 2.27 -25.55 19.66
N CYS A 181 1.03 -25.15 19.99
CA CYS A 181 0.43 -25.38 21.31
C CYS A 181 -0.78 -26.32 21.21
N ILE A 182 -0.54 -27.59 20.85
CA ILE A 182 -1.50 -28.69 21.04
C ILE A 182 -0.76 -29.89 21.64
#